data_AF-A0A8T5KWL7-F1
#
_entry.id   AF-A0A8T5KWL7-F1
#
_cell.length_a   1.000
_cell.length_b   1.000
_cell.length_c   1.000
_cell.angle_alpha   90.00
_cell.angle_beta   90.00
_cell.angle_gamma   90.00
#
_symmetry.space_group_name_H-M   'P 1'
#
loop_
_entity.id
_entity.type
_entity.pdbx_description
1 polymer ?
#
loop_
_entity_poly.entity_id
_entity_poly.type
_entity_poly.pdbx_seq_one_letter_code
_entity_poly.pdbx_strand_id
1 'polypeptide(L)'
;MFRSSKTENLLFEFSDSEVKTIHSFFVFFPFLAVWLDKENNVLDFRLVKPFTPAANSKIPSNKLIELPQNSQNKKIFNLLVGKGKI
;
A
#
# COMPACT_ATOMS: atom_id res chain seq x y z
N MET A 1 -4.92 0.69 -10.91
CA MET A 1 -4.79 -0.47 -11.83
C MET A 1 -4.39 0.00 -13.23
N PHE A 2 -3.80 -0.88 -14.04
CA PHE A 2 -3.29 -0.64 -15.40
C PHE A 2 -2.26 0.50 -15.52
N ARG A 3 -1.50 0.74 -14.45
CA ARG A 3 -0.44 1.77 -14.41
C ARG A 3 0.94 1.12 -14.54
N SER A 4 1.96 1.95 -14.79
CA SER A 4 3.36 1.58 -14.64
C SER A 4 3.89 1.98 -13.25
N SER A 5 5.08 1.50 -12.88
CA SER A 5 5.75 1.84 -11.61
C SER A 5 6.15 3.32 -11.49
N LYS A 6 6.08 4.08 -12.60
CA LYS A 6 6.33 5.53 -12.64
C LYS A 6 5.06 6.37 -12.32
N THR A 7 4.10 5.79 -11.61
CA THR A 7 2.91 6.49 -11.13
C THR A 7 3.20 7.26 -9.84
N GLU A 8 2.36 8.26 -9.58
CA GLU A 8 2.25 8.91 -8.27
C GLU A 8 1.62 7.98 -7.23
N ASN A 9 1.74 8.38 -5.97
CA ASN A 9 1.11 7.71 -4.82
C ASN A 9 -0.41 7.88 -4.89
N LEU A 10 -1.14 6.85 -4.48
CA LEU A 10 -2.59 6.91 -4.39
C LEU A 10 -3.03 6.90 -2.93
N LEU A 11 -3.97 7.77 -2.59
CA LEU A 11 -4.66 7.79 -1.31
C LEU A 11 -6.12 7.43 -1.54
N PHE A 12 -6.60 6.46 -0.77
CA PHE A 12 -8.00 6.08 -0.70
C PHE A 12 -8.52 6.41 0.69
N GLU A 13 -9.62 7.15 0.74
CA GLU A 13 -10.31 7.48 1.99
C GLU A 13 -11.65 6.76 2.05
N PHE A 14 -11.94 6.19 3.21
CA PHE A 14 -13.15 5.44 3.49
C PHE A 14 -13.89 6.09 4.67
N SER A 15 -15.21 6.21 4.56
CA SER A 15 -16.09 6.72 5.63
C SER A 15 -16.02 5.87 6.89
N ASP A 16 -16.03 4.55 6.70
CA ASP A 16 -16.20 3.56 7.76
C ASP A 16 -14.87 2.88 8.13
N SER A 17 -14.69 2.65 9.43
CA SER A 17 -13.53 1.93 9.95
C SER A 17 -13.81 0.43 9.89
N GLU A 18 -13.29 -0.22 8.86
CA GLU A 18 -13.45 -1.67 8.65
C GLU A 18 -12.15 -2.27 8.13
N VAL A 19 -12.08 -3.60 8.15
CA VAL A 19 -10.97 -4.34 7.54
C VAL A 19 -11.04 -4.14 6.02
N LYS A 20 -10.08 -3.39 5.47
CA LYS A 20 -9.99 -3.14 4.03
C LYS A 20 -9.08 -4.15 3.37
N THR A 21 -9.62 -4.85 2.37
CA THR A 21 -8.90 -5.81 1.52
C THR A 21 -8.77 -5.24 0.12
N ILE A 22 -7.57 -5.31 -0.43
CA ILE A 22 -7.27 -4.94 -1.81
C ILE A 22 -6.71 -6.15 -2.58
N HIS A 23 -6.75 -6.05 -3.90
CA HIS A 23 -6.17 -7.04 -4.82
C HIS A 23 -5.31 -6.34 -5.86
N SER A 24 -4.37 -7.07 -6.48
CA SER A 24 -3.43 -6.51 -7.46
C SER A 24 -3.45 -7.20 -8.82
N PHE A 25 -4.60 -7.77 -9.22
CA PHE A 25 -4.78 -8.46 -10.52
C PHE A 25 -4.40 -7.64 -11.75
N PHE A 26 -4.48 -6.31 -11.68
CA PHE A 26 -4.16 -5.40 -12.78
C PHE A 26 -3.06 -4.40 -12.39
N VAL A 27 -2.15 -4.81 -11.50
CA VAL A 27 -0.98 -4.01 -11.12
C VAL A 27 0.27 -4.81 -11.46
N PHE A 28 1.04 -4.33 -12.43
CA PHE A 28 2.18 -5.05 -13.03
C PHE A 28 3.52 -4.78 -12.33
N PHE A 29 3.51 -4.19 -11.13
CA PHE A 29 4.70 -3.86 -10.36
C PHE A 29 4.41 -4.00 -8.85
N PRO A 30 5.42 -4.25 -8.02
CA PRO A 30 5.27 -4.28 -6.57
C PRO A 30 4.99 -2.88 -6.00
N PHE A 31 4.12 -2.81 -5.00
CA PHE A 31 3.80 -1.58 -4.30
C PHE A 31 3.62 -1.86 -2.81
N LEU A 32 3.81 -0.84 -1.99
CA LEU A 32 3.57 -0.91 -0.55
C LEU A 32 2.17 -0.38 -0.27
N ALA A 33 1.32 -1.23 0.29
CA ALA A 33 0.02 -0.84 0.83
C ALA A 33 0.21 -0.44 2.30
N VAL A 34 -0.24 0.75 2.67
CA VAL A 34 -0.16 1.27 4.04
C VAL A 34 -1.56 1.67 4.50
N TRP A 35 -2.05 1.03 5.54
CA TRP A 35 -3.35 1.33 6.13
C TRP A 35 -3.21 2.29 7.30
N LEU A 36 -4.07 3.30 7.34
CA LEU A 36 -4.07 4.35 8.35
C LEU A 36 -5.44 4.50 9.03
N ASP A 37 -5.43 5.09 10.21
CA ASP A 37 -6.64 5.60 10.86
C ASP A 37 -7.05 6.98 10.33
N LYS A 38 -8.06 7.60 10.95
CA LYS A 38 -8.53 8.95 10.59
C LYS A 38 -7.48 10.04 10.84
N GLU A 39 -6.67 9.86 11.87
CA GLU A 39 -5.63 10.78 12.35
C GLU A 39 -4.30 10.64 11.57
N ASN A 40 -4.25 9.71 10.60
CA ASN A 40 -3.09 9.34 9.79
C ASN A 40 -2.01 8.53 10.53
N ASN A 41 -2.34 7.89 11.64
CA ASN A 41 -1.44 6.94 12.28
C ASN A 41 -1.36 5.65 11.45
N VAL A 42 -0.15 5.09 11.31
CA VAL A 42 0.08 3.84 10.59
C VAL A 42 -0.40 2.66 11.41
N LEU A 43 -1.42 1.96 10.90
CA LEU A 43 -2.01 0.78 11.56
C LEU A 43 -1.37 -0.52 11.07
N ASP A 44 -1.18 -0.65 9.77
CA ASP A 44 -0.60 -1.84 9.14
C ASP A 44 0.06 -1.47 7.80
N PHE A 45 0.98 -2.30 7.33
CA PHE A 45 1.54 -2.16 6.00
C PHE A 45 1.94 -3.52 5.40
N ARG A 46 1.88 -3.63 4.08
CA ARG A 46 2.23 -4.85 3.36
C ARG A 46 2.85 -4.54 2.01
N LEU A 47 3.97 -5.18 1.73
CA LEU A 47 4.52 -5.20 0.37
C LEU A 47 3.67 -6.15 -0.50
N VAL A 48 2.91 -5.58 -1.42
CA VAL A 48 2.01 -6.30 -2.32
C VAL A 48 2.72 -6.55 -3.65
N LYS A 49 2.81 -7.83 -4.03
CA LYS A 49 3.36 -8.24 -5.34
C LYS A 49 2.28 -8.15 -6.42
N PRO A 50 2.66 -8.05 -7.71
CA PRO A 50 1.72 -8.19 -8.82
C PRO A 50 0.86 -9.45 -8.70
N PHE A 51 -0.39 -9.39 -9.15
CA PHE A 51 -1.32 -10.53 -9.21
C PHE A 51 -1.61 -11.20 -7.86
N THR A 52 -1.46 -10.46 -6.75
CA THR A 52 -1.84 -10.90 -5.41
C THR A 52 -3.37 -10.84 -5.28
N PRO A 53 -4.04 -11.96 -4.96
CA PRO A 53 -5.51 -12.01 -4.96
C PRO A 53 -6.13 -11.28 -3.77
N ALA A 54 -5.43 -11.24 -2.63
CA ALA A 54 -5.90 -10.54 -1.44
C ALA A 54 -4.72 -10.03 -0.61
N ALA A 55 -4.75 -8.73 -0.31
CA ALA A 55 -3.91 -8.08 0.67
C ALA A 55 -4.82 -7.28 1.60
N ASN A 56 -4.87 -7.67 2.86
CA ASN A 56 -5.75 -7.10 3.87
C ASN A 56 -4.95 -6.52 5.03
N SER A 57 -5.49 -5.47 5.63
CA SER A 57 -5.08 -5.01 6.95
C SER A 57 -5.50 -6.03 8.01
N LYS A 58 -4.71 -6.20 9.08
CA LYS A 58 -5.13 -6.94 10.27
C LYS A 58 -6.12 -6.15 11.14
N ILE A 59 -6.15 -4.83 11.00
CA ILE A 59 -6.90 -3.91 11.86
C ILE A 59 -7.85 -3.05 10.98
N PRO A 60 -9.06 -2.72 11.47
CA PRO A 60 -9.93 -1.76 10.79
C PRO A 60 -9.22 -0.45 10.48
N SER A 61 -9.44 0.10 9.29
CA SER A 61 -8.73 1.28 8.79
C SER A 61 -9.67 2.21 8.04
N ASN A 62 -9.35 3.50 8.06
CA ASN A 62 -10.11 4.54 7.38
C ASN A 62 -9.44 5.03 6.10
N LYS A 63 -8.13 4.85 5.99
CA LYS A 63 -7.38 5.27 4.80
C LYS A 63 -6.42 4.18 4.36
N LEU A 64 -6.14 4.15 3.07
CA LEU A 64 -5.16 3.28 2.45
C LEU A 64 -4.30 4.11 1.51
N ILE A 65 -2.99 3.95 1.62
CA ILE A 65 -2.03 4.52 0.68
C ILE A 65 -1.41 3.38 -0.14
N GLU A 66 -1.41 3.53 -1.46
CA GLU A 66 -0.61 2.69 -2.35
C GLU A 66 0.63 3.47 -2.80
N LEU A 67 1.80 2.93 -2.44
CA LEU A 67 3.10 3.49 -2.77
C LEU A 67 3.80 2.59 -3.80
N PRO A 68 3.91 2.98 -5.08
CA PRO A 68 4.70 2.23 -6.06
C PRO A 68 6.16 2.11 -5.62
N GLN A 69 6.78 0.95 -5.88
CA GLN A 69 8.22 0.77 -5.68
C GLN A 69 8.99 1.54 -6.76
N ASN A 70 9.37 2.78 -6.43
CA ASN A 70 10.14 3.66 -7.31
C ASN A 70 11.17 4.49 -6.51
N SER A 71 11.96 5.32 -7.20
CA SER A 71 13.01 6.13 -6.58
C SER A 71 12.47 7.15 -5.57
N GLN A 72 11.25 7.68 -5.80
CA GLN A 72 10.62 8.67 -4.91
C GLN A 72 10.27 8.04 -3.55
N ASN A 73 9.75 6.82 -3.56
CA ASN A 73 9.32 6.11 -2.35
C ASN A 73 10.42 5.28 -1.69
N LYS A 74 11.64 5.26 -2.23
CA LYS A 74 12.75 4.43 -1.74
C LYS A 74 13.03 4.61 -0.24
N LYS A 75 12.94 5.86 0.25
CA LYS A 75 13.13 6.16 1.69
C LYS A 75 12.07 5.49 2.57
N ILE A 76 10.80 5.52 2.14
CA ILE A 76 9.68 4.93 2.87
C ILE A 76 9.79 3.39 2.86
N PHE A 77 10.12 2.80 1.72
CA PHE A 77 10.35 1.35 1.62
C PHE A 77 11.50 0.92 2.53
N ASN A 78 12.61 1.66 2.55
CA ASN A 78 13.73 1.36 3.46
C ASN A 78 13.33 1.45 4.94
N LEU A 79 12.45 2.39 5.30
CA LEU A 79 11.98 2.59 6.66
C LEU A 79 11.04 1.47 7.12
N LEU A 80 10.07 1.10 6.28
CA LEU A 80 8.99 0.16 6.66
C LEU A 80 9.34 -1.30 6.35
N VAL A 81 10.02 -1.58 5.24
CA VAL A 81 10.33 -2.94 4.76
C VAL A 81 11.77 -3.36 5.08
N GLY A 82 12.69 -2.39 5.22
CA GLY A 82 14.11 -2.61 5.47
C GLY A 82 14.96 -2.62 4.18
N LYS A 83 16.26 -2.31 4.33
CA LYS A 83 17.22 -2.11 3.22
C LYS A 83 17.51 -3.34 2.33
N GLY A 84 17.13 -4.54 2.74
CA GLY A 84 17.56 -5.81 2.12
C GLY A 84 16.51 -6.55 1.28
N LYS A 85 15.32 -5.98 1.07
CA LYS A 85 14.19 -6.63 0.37
C LYS A 85 13.67 -5.86 -0.86
N ILE A 86 14.45 -4.89 -1.36
CA ILE A 86 14.08 -3.99 -2.47
C ILE A 86 14.94 -4.29 -3.68
#